data_AF-A0A2Z3GRR8-F1
#
_entry.id   AF-A0A2Z3GRR8-F1
#
_cell.length_a   1.000
_cell.length_b   1.000
_cell.length_c   1.000
_cell.angle_alpha   90.00
_cell.angle_beta   90.00
_cell.angle_gamma   90.00
#
_symmetry.space_group_name_H-M   'P 1'
#
loop_
_entity.id
_entity.type
_entity.pdbx_description
1 polymer ?
#
loop_
_entity_poly.entity_id
_entity_poly.type
_entity_poly.pdbx_seq_one_letter_code
_entity_poly.pdbx_strand_id
1 'polypeptide(L)'
;MPPCTITIVARGLTNRVNLRAYDDRGATQKTILLDSARLSNADLTFFFAKLDSVPVLKLVTKEQTGTDGITVYNTISKDSASNKFKFWSPRKRSAPQEHQLVEAVLKLCERKFTTQKEQEYFESLEQYFDFGLPCKITSLRPFEVRMYGGLSANEEQALTKFMHELPSDRSILVDMTNFEGMGTMFYPLFRNLLARNRQIVWVASKWSRKQLREIKVPADRITMSTVEGRALVKRLSGTAD
;
A
#
# COMPACT_ATOMS: atom_id res chain seq x y z
N MET A 1 10.28 2.63 -9.14
CA MET A 1 9.60 3.57 -8.23
C MET A 1 10.32 4.92 -8.23
N PRO A 2 9.62 6.07 -8.39
CA PRO A 2 10.24 7.39 -8.20
C PRO A 2 10.68 7.62 -6.74
N PRO A 3 11.89 8.17 -6.50
CA PRO A 3 12.32 8.50 -5.14
C PRO A 3 11.40 9.50 -4.43
N CYS A 4 11.41 9.48 -3.10
CA CYS A 4 10.75 10.51 -2.28
C CYS A 4 11.54 10.92 -1.04
N THR A 5 11.19 12.10 -0.55
CA THR A 5 11.48 12.58 0.79
C THR A 5 10.19 12.67 1.59
N ILE A 6 10.16 12.06 2.78
CA ILE A 6 9.12 12.25 3.78
C ILE A 6 9.74 13.00 4.96
N THR A 7 9.15 14.12 5.36
CA THR A 7 9.64 14.93 6.48
C THR A 7 8.54 15.11 7.52
N ILE A 8 8.76 14.56 8.71
CA ILE A 8 7.87 14.69 9.86
C ILE A 8 8.49 15.68 10.84
N VAL A 9 7.75 16.73 11.19
CA VAL A 9 8.17 17.76 12.15
C VAL A 9 7.15 17.80 13.27
N ALA A 10 7.62 17.65 14.51
CA ALA A 10 6.85 17.84 15.73
C ALA A 10 7.67 18.74 16.67
N ARG A 11 7.53 20.07 16.53
CA ARG A 11 8.30 21.06 17.30
C ARG A 11 7.44 22.26 17.66
N GLY A 12 7.23 22.49 18.95
CA GLY A 12 6.39 23.57 19.45
C GLY A 12 4.99 23.51 18.86
N LEU A 13 4.56 24.59 18.20
CA LEU A 13 3.26 24.66 17.52
C LEU A 13 3.27 24.08 16.09
N THR A 14 4.41 23.58 15.61
CA THR A 14 4.54 23.04 14.26
C THR A 14 4.52 21.51 14.27
N ASN A 15 3.36 20.95 13.92
CA ASN A 15 3.15 19.50 13.77
C ASN A 15 2.69 19.20 12.34
N ARG A 16 3.57 18.64 11.51
CA ARG A 16 3.29 18.38 10.09
C ARG A 16 4.08 17.20 9.53
N VAL A 17 3.51 16.58 8.51
CA VAL A 17 4.20 15.67 7.60
C VAL A 17 4.22 16.28 6.20
N ASN A 18 5.34 16.20 5.51
CA ASN A 18 5.50 16.65 4.13
C ASN A 18 5.95 15.47 3.29
N LEU A 19 5.37 15.34 2.10
CA LEU A 19 5.70 14.34 1.10
C LEU A 19 6.18 15.05 -0.16
N ARG A 20 7.33 14.64 -0.68
CA ARG A 20 7.80 15.05 -2.00
C ARG A 20 8.34 13.84 -2.74
N ALA A 21 7.68 13.44 -3.83
CA ALA A 21 8.21 12.45 -4.76
C ALA A 21 8.67 13.15 -6.05
N TYR A 22 9.74 12.67 -6.65
CA TYR A 22 10.35 13.28 -7.82
C TYR A 22 10.85 12.25 -8.83
N ASP A 23 10.86 12.61 -10.10
CA ASP A 23 11.52 11.86 -11.18
C ASP A 23 12.96 12.38 -11.31
N ASP A 24 13.93 11.48 -11.14
CA ASP A 24 15.36 11.75 -11.17
C ASP A 24 16.05 11.15 -12.41
N ARG A 25 15.30 10.64 -13.38
CA ARG A 25 15.84 10.05 -14.62
C ARG A 25 16.37 11.09 -15.62
N GLY A 26 16.11 12.37 -15.38
CA GLY A 26 16.57 13.49 -16.23
C GLY A 26 17.66 14.33 -15.58
N ALA A 27 18.21 15.28 -16.33
CA ALA A 27 19.22 16.23 -15.83
C ALA A 27 18.69 17.14 -14.70
N THR A 28 17.36 17.32 -14.61
CA THR A 28 16.70 18.10 -13.55
C THR A 28 15.66 17.25 -12.84
N GLN A 29 15.65 17.30 -11.51
CA GLN A 29 14.64 16.63 -10.70
C GLN A 29 13.27 17.28 -10.94
N LYS A 30 12.30 16.49 -11.41
CA LYS A 30 10.93 16.94 -11.61
C LYS A 30 10.05 16.42 -10.47
N THR A 31 9.46 17.33 -9.70
CA THR A 31 8.47 16.95 -8.66
C THR A 31 7.23 16.33 -9.33
N ILE A 32 6.85 15.12 -8.91
CA ILE A 32 5.67 14.40 -9.41
C ILE A 32 4.54 14.34 -8.38
N LEU A 33 4.87 14.50 -7.10
CA LEU A 33 3.94 14.56 -5.98
C LEU A 33 4.53 15.49 -4.91
N LEU A 34 3.73 16.44 -4.44
CA LEU A 34 4.10 17.35 -3.37
C LEU A 34 2.85 17.64 -2.55
N ASP A 35 2.87 17.25 -1.28
CA ASP A 35 1.76 17.51 -0.36
C ASP A 35 2.28 17.68 1.08
N SER A 36 1.45 18.25 1.94
CA SER A 36 1.70 18.40 3.36
C SER A 36 0.41 18.33 4.17
N ALA A 37 0.47 17.64 5.30
CA ALA A 37 -0.66 17.54 6.21
C ALA A 37 -0.28 17.94 7.62
N ARG A 38 -1.19 18.62 8.33
CA ARG A 38 -1.04 18.88 9.77
C ARG A 38 -1.22 17.59 10.56
N LEU A 39 -0.42 17.43 11.60
CA LEU A 39 -0.50 16.31 12.53
C LEU A 39 -1.22 16.74 13.81
N SER A 40 -2.24 15.98 14.19
CA SER A 40 -2.91 16.13 15.48
C SER A 40 -2.11 15.45 16.59
N ASN A 41 -2.46 15.72 17.85
CA ASN A 41 -1.88 15.00 18.98
C ASN A 41 -2.12 13.48 18.90
N ALA A 42 -3.26 13.05 18.36
CA ALA A 42 -3.56 11.63 18.17
C ALA A 42 -2.62 10.97 17.14
N ASP A 43 -2.21 11.71 16.10
CA ASP A 43 -1.28 11.21 15.10
C ASP A 43 0.15 11.14 15.64
N LEU A 44 0.56 12.15 16.41
CA LEU A 44 1.85 12.13 17.10
C LEU A 44 1.91 11.00 18.12
N THR A 45 0.86 10.81 18.91
CA THR A 45 0.76 9.71 19.87
C THR A 45 0.88 8.36 19.15
N PHE A 46 0.15 8.19 18.05
CA PHE A 46 0.25 6.99 17.22
C PHE A 46 1.67 6.76 16.67
N PHE A 47 2.28 7.80 16.12
CA PHE A 47 3.61 7.73 15.52
C PHE A 47 4.70 7.44 16.55
N PHE A 48 4.72 8.16 17.67
CA PHE A 48 5.71 7.97 18.72
C PHE A 48 5.52 6.67 19.48
N ALA A 49 4.29 6.22 19.75
CA ALA A 49 4.06 4.90 20.34
C ALA A 49 4.64 3.76 19.48
N LYS A 50 4.66 3.94 18.14
CA LYS A 50 5.32 3.01 17.21
C LYS A 50 6.84 3.13 17.20
N LEU A 51 7.41 4.27 17.59
CA LEU A 51 8.85 4.50 17.63
C LEU A 51 9.49 4.29 19.00
N ASP A 52 8.72 4.31 20.10
CA ASP A 52 9.25 4.29 21.46
C ASP A 52 10.09 3.03 21.76
N SER A 53 9.83 1.91 21.07
CA SER A 53 10.63 0.69 21.17
C SER A 53 11.84 0.65 20.24
N VAL A 54 12.02 1.66 19.39
CA VAL A 54 13.12 1.76 18.42
C VAL A 54 14.14 2.78 18.95
N PRO A 55 15.39 2.37 19.25
CA PRO A 55 16.43 3.28 19.70
C PRO A 55 17.00 4.07 18.51
N VAL A 56 16.17 4.91 17.88
CA VAL A 56 16.45 5.59 16.61
C VAL A 56 17.73 6.43 16.60
N LEU A 57 18.12 6.99 17.74
CA LEU A 57 19.38 7.74 17.90
C LEU A 57 20.62 6.84 18.00
N LYS A 58 20.44 5.53 18.18
CA LYS A 58 21.52 4.52 18.27
C LYS A 58 21.58 3.60 17.05
N LEU A 59 20.66 3.75 16.10
CA LEU A 59 20.70 2.98 14.85
C LEU A 59 21.93 3.36 14.05
N VAL A 60 22.57 2.36 13.46
CA VAL A 60 23.79 2.52 12.64
C VAL A 60 23.52 2.14 11.21
N THR A 61 24.31 2.66 10.28
CA THR A 61 24.26 2.25 8.88
C THR A 61 24.59 0.76 8.77
N LYS A 62 23.72 0.02 8.08
CA LYS A 62 23.98 -1.36 7.67
C LYS A 62 24.18 -1.38 6.17
N GLU A 63 25.39 -1.67 5.73
CA GLU A 63 25.66 -1.89 4.31
C GLU A 63 25.03 -3.23 3.90
N GLN A 64 23.94 -3.14 3.14
CA GLN A 64 23.25 -4.28 2.55
C GLN A 64 22.98 -3.94 1.09
N THR A 65 23.24 -4.91 0.23
CA THR A 65 22.97 -4.84 -1.20
C THR A 65 22.15 -6.04 -1.60
N GLY A 66 21.16 -5.83 -2.47
CA GLY A 66 20.44 -6.90 -3.12
C GLY A 66 20.07 -6.51 -4.54
N THR A 67 19.51 -7.46 -5.26
CA THR A 67 19.18 -7.31 -6.68
C THR A 67 17.95 -6.44 -6.93
N ASP A 68 17.05 -6.37 -5.96
CA ASP A 68 15.82 -5.58 -6.03
C ASP A 68 15.46 -5.04 -4.64
N GLY A 69 15.25 -3.74 -4.54
CA GLY A 69 15.06 -3.04 -3.27
C GLY A 69 15.28 -1.53 -3.36
N ILE A 70 14.96 -0.83 -2.27
CA ILE A 70 15.24 0.59 -2.07
C ILE A 70 16.15 0.83 -0.87
N THR A 71 17.01 1.84 -0.98
CA THR A 71 17.79 2.39 0.12
C THR A 71 17.02 3.51 0.80
N VAL A 72 16.86 3.42 2.11
CA VAL A 72 16.22 4.44 2.94
C VAL A 72 17.29 5.24 3.67
N TYR A 73 17.34 6.54 3.41
CA TYR A 73 18.23 7.48 4.08
C TYR A 73 17.47 8.17 5.21
N ASN A 74 18.00 8.10 6.42
CA ASN A 74 17.35 8.62 7.62
C ASN A 74 18.16 9.78 8.21
N THR A 75 17.46 10.82 8.63
CA THR A 75 18.00 11.87 9.50
C THR A 75 16.98 12.07 10.61
N ILE A 76 17.40 11.81 11.85
CA ILE A 76 16.55 11.91 13.03
C ILE A 76 17.19 12.89 13.99
N SER A 77 16.41 13.85 14.47
CA SER A 77 16.85 14.84 15.44
C SER A 77 15.85 14.92 16.59
N LYS A 78 16.36 14.86 17.82
CA LYS A 78 15.58 15.00 19.06
C LYS A 78 16.39 15.86 20.02
N ASP A 79 15.82 16.98 20.43
CA ASP A 79 16.48 17.99 21.26
C ASP A 79 17.83 18.42 20.66
N SER A 80 18.95 18.21 21.36
CA SER A 80 20.30 18.49 20.87
C SER A 80 20.98 17.31 20.17
N ALA A 81 20.36 16.12 20.17
CA ALA A 81 20.91 14.92 19.54
C ALA A 81 20.43 14.78 18.09
N SER A 82 21.33 14.32 17.22
CA SER A 82 21.01 13.97 15.83
C SER A 82 21.70 12.70 15.42
N ASN A 83 21.05 11.90 14.58
CA ASN A 83 21.60 10.68 14.02
C ASN A 83 21.26 10.59 12.52
N LYS A 84 22.24 10.12 11.73
CA LYS A 84 22.10 9.87 10.29
C LYS A 84 22.55 8.45 10.00
N PHE A 85 21.70 7.68 9.34
CA PHE A 85 21.98 6.30 8.99
C PHE A 85 21.16 5.88 7.78
N LYS A 86 21.56 4.80 7.11
CA LYS A 86 20.81 4.20 6.01
C LYS A 86 20.66 2.69 6.20
N PHE A 87 19.62 2.15 5.60
CA PHE A 87 19.40 0.71 5.47
C PHE A 87 18.72 0.43 4.13
N TRP A 88 18.82 -0.82 3.67
CA TRP A 88 18.23 -1.26 2.40
C TRP A 88 17.10 -2.25 2.67
N SER A 89 15.88 -1.96 2.19
CA SER A 89 14.69 -2.83 2.21
C SER A 89 14.59 -3.78 3.42
N PRO A 90 14.51 -3.24 4.66
CA PRO A 90 14.61 -4.03 5.87
C PRO A 90 13.46 -5.03 5.94
N ARG A 91 13.78 -6.28 6.28
CA ARG A 91 12.77 -7.32 6.51
C ARG A 91 12.45 -7.41 8.00
N LYS A 92 11.19 -7.69 8.32
CA LYS A 92 10.71 -7.74 9.71
C LYS A 92 11.51 -8.71 10.58
N ARG A 93 11.94 -9.85 10.01
CA ARG A 93 12.70 -10.88 10.73
C ARG A 93 14.19 -10.53 10.92
N SER A 94 14.84 -9.93 9.92
CA SER A 94 16.30 -9.70 9.94
C SER A 94 16.71 -8.30 10.41
N ALA A 95 15.82 -7.32 10.26
CA ALA A 95 16.04 -5.92 10.62
C ALA A 95 14.77 -5.34 11.27
N PRO A 96 14.32 -5.87 12.42
CA PRO A 96 13.04 -5.53 13.02
C PRO A 96 12.92 -4.05 13.41
N GLN A 97 14.00 -3.43 13.87
CA GLN A 97 14.02 -2.02 14.29
C GLN A 97 13.89 -1.06 13.09
N GLU A 98 14.63 -1.34 12.02
CA GLU A 98 14.57 -0.57 10.78
C GLU A 98 13.21 -0.75 10.09
N HIS A 99 12.69 -1.99 10.07
CA HIS A 99 11.36 -2.29 9.56
C HIS A 99 10.27 -1.54 10.34
N GLN A 100 10.35 -1.53 11.68
CA GLN A 100 9.41 -0.80 12.54
C GLN A 100 9.46 0.72 12.31
N LEU A 101 10.64 1.29 12.06
CA LEU A 101 10.78 2.70 11.72
C LEU A 101 10.06 3.04 10.41
N VAL A 102 10.26 2.24 9.35
CA VAL A 102 9.54 2.41 8.08
C VAL A 102 8.04 2.23 8.28
N GLU A 103 7.62 1.21 9.02
CA GLU A 103 6.20 0.96 9.33
C GLU A 103 5.55 2.18 10.00
N ALA A 104 6.22 2.80 10.97
CA ALA A 104 5.72 3.98 11.66
C ALA A 104 5.52 5.17 10.71
N VAL A 105 6.49 5.43 9.82
CA VAL A 105 6.43 6.52 8.85
C VAL A 105 5.32 6.28 7.83
N LEU A 106 5.27 5.11 7.21
CA LEU A 106 4.30 4.81 6.16
C LEU A 106 2.87 4.79 6.71
N LYS A 107 2.62 4.18 7.87
CA LYS A 107 1.28 4.20 8.48
C LYS A 107 0.82 5.60 8.90
N LEU A 108 1.75 6.48 9.30
CA LEU A 108 1.40 7.88 9.54
C LEU A 108 1.00 8.57 8.24
N CYS A 109 1.76 8.33 7.16
CA CYS A 109 1.48 8.87 5.85
C CYS A 109 0.14 8.38 5.28
N GLU A 110 -0.17 7.08 5.36
CA GLU A 110 -1.44 6.51 4.92
C GLU A 110 -2.64 7.18 5.62
N ARG A 111 -2.51 7.54 6.90
CA ARG A 111 -3.55 8.24 7.67
C ARG A 111 -3.75 9.70 7.24
N LYS A 112 -2.81 10.29 6.49
CA LYS A 112 -2.80 11.72 6.19
C LYS A 112 -2.96 12.05 4.73
N PHE A 113 -2.44 11.20 3.86
CA PHE A 113 -2.41 11.41 2.43
C PHE A 113 -3.44 10.48 1.79
N THR A 114 -4.70 10.91 1.79
CA THR A 114 -5.85 10.06 1.45
C THR A 114 -6.28 10.14 -0.01
N THR A 115 -5.62 10.96 -0.84
CA THR A 115 -5.95 11.00 -2.27
C THR A 115 -5.53 9.70 -2.93
N GLN A 116 -6.22 9.30 -4.00
CA GLN A 116 -5.92 8.05 -4.70
C GLN A 116 -4.46 7.97 -5.13
N LYS A 117 -3.91 9.06 -5.71
CA LYS A 117 -2.53 9.11 -6.21
C LYS A 117 -1.50 8.91 -5.09
N GLU A 118 -1.76 9.45 -3.91
CA GLU A 118 -0.88 9.27 -2.76
C GLU A 118 -0.95 7.85 -2.20
N GLN A 119 -2.16 7.31 -2.06
CA GLN A 119 -2.36 5.94 -1.60
C GLN A 119 -1.69 4.94 -2.56
N GLU A 120 -1.85 5.11 -3.87
CA GLU A 120 -1.18 4.30 -4.89
C GLU A 120 0.35 4.41 -4.80
N TYR A 121 0.87 5.59 -4.50
CA TYR A 121 2.31 5.77 -4.27
C TYR A 121 2.79 5.00 -3.03
N PHE A 122 2.08 5.07 -1.90
CA PHE A 122 2.43 4.36 -0.69
C PHE A 122 2.28 2.85 -0.83
N GLU A 123 1.19 2.37 -1.43
CA GLU A 123 0.98 0.96 -1.80
C GLU A 123 2.16 0.41 -2.61
N SER A 124 2.67 1.20 -3.55
CA SER A 124 3.80 0.78 -4.37
C SER A 124 5.13 0.82 -3.59
N LEU A 125 5.28 1.72 -2.61
CA LEU A 125 6.44 1.75 -1.70
C LEU A 125 6.45 0.55 -0.76
N GLU A 126 5.27 0.15 -0.27
CA GLU A 126 5.08 -0.97 0.65
C GLU A 126 5.64 -2.29 0.09
N GLN A 127 5.61 -2.49 -1.23
CA GLN A 127 6.12 -3.71 -1.88
C GLN A 127 7.61 -3.98 -1.62
N TYR A 128 8.39 -2.94 -1.30
CA TYR A 128 9.81 -3.11 -0.97
C TYR A 128 10.04 -3.56 0.48
N PHE A 129 8.97 -3.61 1.28
CA PHE A 129 9.03 -3.95 2.70
C PHE A 129 8.15 -5.16 3.02
N ASP A 130 8.49 -5.86 4.09
CA ASP A 130 7.78 -7.07 4.52
C ASP A 130 6.51 -6.71 5.33
N PHE A 131 5.52 -6.10 4.68
CA PHE A 131 4.23 -5.77 5.29
C PHE A 131 3.15 -6.85 5.12
N GLY A 132 3.48 -7.92 4.41
CA GLY A 132 2.61 -9.07 4.19
C GLY A 132 1.76 -8.92 2.93
N LEU A 133 0.56 -9.48 2.97
CA LEU A 133 -0.32 -9.60 1.80
C LEU A 133 -0.77 -8.20 1.30
N PRO A 134 -0.53 -7.85 0.02
CA PRO A 134 -0.97 -6.56 -0.54
C PRO A 134 -2.45 -6.61 -0.95
N CYS A 135 -3.29 -7.05 -0.01
CA CYS A 135 -4.74 -7.12 -0.13
C CYS A 135 -5.36 -6.61 1.17
N LYS A 136 -6.30 -5.67 1.08
CA LYS A 136 -7.01 -5.13 2.25
C LYS A 136 -8.49 -4.88 1.95
N ILE A 137 -9.33 -5.07 2.96
CA ILE A 137 -10.74 -4.64 2.90
C ILE A 137 -10.76 -3.14 3.17
N THR A 138 -11.31 -2.36 2.25
CA THR A 138 -11.35 -0.88 2.33
C THR A 138 -12.72 -0.36 2.75
N SER A 139 -13.78 -1.13 2.53
CA SER A 139 -15.12 -0.82 3.00
C SER A 139 -15.93 -2.09 3.24
N LEU A 140 -16.84 -2.05 4.20
CA LEU A 140 -17.81 -3.13 4.44
C LEU A 140 -19.19 -2.83 3.81
N ARG A 141 -19.43 -1.58 3.40
CA ARG A 141 -20.71 -1.12 2.80
C ARG A 141 -20.45 -0.03 1.74
N PRO A 142 -20.46 -0.36 0.43
CA PRO A 142 -20.44 -1.72 -0.12
C PRO A 142 -19.18 -2.49 0.29
N PHE A 143 -19.17 -3.82 0.15
CA PHE A 143 -17.98 -4.62 0.49
C PHE A 143 -16.90 -4.38 -0.58
N GLU A 144 -15.82 -3.69 -0.21
CA GLU A 144 -14.73 -3.29 -1.11
C GLU A 144 -13.41 -3.91 -0.66
N VAL A 145 -12.69 -4.47 -1.63
CA VAL A 145 -11.37 -5.05 -1.48
C VAL A 145 -10.42 -4.31 -2.38
N ARG A 146 -9.25 -3.94 -1.86
CA ARG A 146 -8.13 -3.37 -2.60
C ARG A 146 -7.04 -4.41 -2.74
N MET A 147 -6.64 -4.70 -3.97
CA MET A 147 -5.47 -5.51 -4.31
C MET A 147 -4.47 -4.62 -5.04
N TYR A 148 -3.23 -4.57 -4.56
CA TYR A 148 -2.20 -3.70 -5.10
C TYR A 148 -0.87 -4.45 -5.22
N GLY A 149 0.09 -3.83 -5.91
CA GLY A 149 1.39 -4.42 -6.12
C GLY A 149 1.37 -5.77 -6.85
N GLY A 150 2.39 -6.58 -6.61
CA GLY A 150 2.55 -7.92 -7.14
C GLY A 150 2.30 -9.00 -6.10
N LEU A 151 1.72 -10.13 -6.53
CA LEU A 151 1.64 -11.35 -5.72
C LEU A 151 2.71 -12.35 -6.16
N SER A 152 3.51 -12.80 -5.21
CA SER A 152 4.53 -13.84 -5.37
C SER A 152 4.15 -15.09 -4.58
N ALA A 153 4.87 -16.19 -4.79
CA ALA A 153 4.65 -17.44 -4.06
C ALA A 153 4.75 -17.27 -2.53
N ASN A 154 5.47 -16.26 -2.04
CA ASN A 154 5.58 -15.98 -0.60
C ASN A 154 4.23 -15.59 0.03
N GLU A 155 3.30 -15.05 -0.75
CA GLU A 155 1.99 -14.62 -0.28
C GLU A 155 0.92 -15.71 -0.37
N GLU A 156 1.23 -16.91 -0.89
CA GLU A 156 0.22 -17.93 -1.23
C GLU A 156 -0.69 -18.31 -0.06
N GLN A 157 -0.12 -18.59 1.10
CA GLN A 157 -0.89 -19.00 2.27
C GLN A 157 -1.79 -17.86 2.77
N ALA A 158 -1.25 -16.64 2.86
CA ALA A 158 -1.99 -15.47 3.31
C ALA A 158 -3.11 -15.09 2.33
N LEU A 159 -2.82 -15.12 1.02
CA LEU A 159 -3.78 -14.86 -0.04
C LEU A 159 -4.88 -15.92 -0.03
N THR A 160 -4.54 -17.20 0.13
CA THR A 160 -5.52 -18.28 0.20
C THR A 160 -6.48 -18.04 1.36
N LYS A 161 -5.96 -17.75 2.56
CA LYS A 161 -6.79 -17.43 3.73
C LYS A 161 -7.68 -16.21 3.47
N PHE A 162 -7.09 -15.12 3.00
CA PHE A 162 -7.81 -13.87 2.69
C PHE A 162 -8.95 -14.11 1.70
N MET A 163 -8.67 -14.82 0.61
CA MET A 163 -9.67 -15.18 -0.39
C MET A 163 -10.78 -16.00 0.25
N HIS A 164 -10.49 -17.00 1.09
CA HIS A 164 -11.53 -17.80 1.74
C HIS A 164 -12.47 -16.97 2.62
N GLU A 165 -11.95 -15.94 3.29
CA GLU A 165 -12.72 -15.03 4.16
C GLU A 165 -13.62 -14.06 3.40
N LEU A 166 -13.42 -13.86 2.09
CA LEU A 166 -14.31 -13.01 1.29
C LEU A 166 -15.73 -13.61 1.21
N PRO A 167 -16.78 -12.78 1.33
CA PRO A 167 -18.15 -13.28 1.38
C PRO A 167 -18.57 -13.92 0.05
N SER A 168 -19.39 -14.97 0.13
CA SER A 168 -19.96 -15.65 -1.04
C SER A 168 -21.38 -15.19 -1.38
N ASP A 169 -22.03 -14.46 -0.48
CA ASP A 169 -23.47 -14.18 -0.47
C ASP A 169 -23.84 -12.74 -0.87
N ARG A 170 -22.84 -11.89 -1.18
CA ARG A 170 -23.06 -10.48 -1.49
C ARG A 170 -22.08 -9.96 -2.55
N SER A 171 -22.48 -8.87 -3.20
CA SER A 171 -21.65 -8.14 -4.15
C SER A 171 -20.36 -7.64 -3.50
N ILE A 172 -19.24 -7.85 -4.20
CA ILE A 172 -17.92 -7.35 -3.81
C ILE A 172 -17.38 -6.48 -4.94
N LEU A 173 -16.83 -5.32 -4.59
CA LEU A 173 -15.98 -4.55 -5.49
C LEU A 173 -14.52 -4.90 -5.20
N VAL A 174 -13.83 -5.50 -6.17
CA VAL A 174 -12.38 -5.72 -6.09
C VAL A 174 -11.67 -4.68 -6.93
N ASP A 175 -10.95 -3.80 -6.28
CA ASP A 175 -10.17 -2.74 -6.90
C ASP A 175 -8.72 -3.20 -7.11
N MET A 176 -8.32 -3.27 -8.38
CA MET A 176 -7.01 -3.69 -8.87
C MET A 176 -6.37 -2.60 -9.75
N THR A 177 -6.68 -1.30 -9.54
CA THR A 177 -6.08 -0.22 -10.36
C THR A 177 -4.57 -0.11 -10.17
N ASN A 178 -4.06 -0.42 -8.98
CA ASN A 178 -2.63 -0.42 -8.66
C ASN A 178 -2.05 -1.83 -8.49
N PHE A 179 -2.72 -2.82 -9.07
CA PHE A 179 -2.22 -4.19 -9.10
C PHE A 179 -1.27 -4.37 -10.29
N GLU A 180 -0.04 -4.75 -9.99
CA GLU A 180 1.04 -4.97 -10.96
C GLU A 180 0.98 -6.37 -11.57
N GLY A 181 0.44 -7.35 -10.83
CA GLY A 181 0.13 -8.66 -11.38
C GLY A 181 0.39 -9.82 -10.43
N MET A 182 0.26 -11.03 -10.96
CA MET A 182 0.53 -12.27 -10.23
C MET A 182 0.98 -13.40 -11.14
N GLY A 183 1.64 -14.40 -10.57
CA GLY A 183 1.91 -15.67 -11.26
C GLY A 183 0.63 -16.45 -11.59
N THR A 184 0.64 -17.23 -12.68
CA THR A 184 -0.50 -18.05 -13.10
C THR A 184 -0.87 -19.15 -12.09
N MET A 185 0.04 -19.48 -11.16
CA MET A 185 -0.23 -20.40 -10.05
C MET A 185 -1.42 -19.97 -9.18
N PHE A 186 -1.73 -18.66 -9.14
CA PHE A 186 -2.87 -18.15 -8.37
C PHE A 186 -4.21 -18.23 -9.12
N TYR A 187 -4.22 -18.51 -10.42
CA TYR A 187 -5.45 -18.51 -11.21
C TYR A 187 -6.53 -19.46 -10.69
N PRO A 188 -6.22 -20.68 -10.21
CA PRO A 188 -7.21 -21.56 -9.60
C PRO A 188 -7.91 -20.93 -8.39
N LEU A 189 -7.18 -20.20 -7.54
CA LEU A 189 -7.74 -19.53 -6.36
C LEU A 189 -8.79 -18.47 -6.75
N PHE A 190 -8.49 -17.65 -7.76
CA PHE A 190 -9.43 -16.66 -8.27
C PHE A 190 -10.62 -17.30 -8.98
N ARG A 191 -10.42 -18.41 -9.72
CA ARG A 191 -11.53 -19.16 -10.33
C ARG A 191 -12.47 -19.75 -9.28
N ASN A 192 -11.93 -20.27 -8.18
CA ASN A 192 -12.73 -20.76 -7.05
C ASN A 192 -13.55 -19.62 -6.41
N LEU A 193 -12.95 -18.43 -6.26
CA LEU A 193 -13.66 -17.24 -5.81
C LEU A 193 -14.82 -16.87 -6.74
N LEU A 194 -14.62 -16.89 -8.06
CA LEU A 194 -15.67 -16.62 -9.04
C LEU A 194 -16.76 -17.69 -9.07
N ALA A 195 -16.40 -18.96 -8.83
CA ALA A 195 -17.36 -20.05 -8.80
C ALA A 195 -18.34 -19.90 -7.63
N ARG A 196 -17.83 -19.51 -6.45
CA ARG A 196 -18.63 -19.32 -5.22
C ARG A 196 -19.32 -17.96 -5.12
N ASN A 197 -18.83 -16.92 -5.81
CA ASN A 197 -19.45 -15.60 -5.82
C ASN A 197 -19.49 -15.02 -7.25
N ARG A 198 -20.69 -14.96 -7.82
CA ARG A 198 -20.98 -14.45 -9.18
C ARG A 198 -21.27 -12.94 -9.24
N GLN A 199 -21.26 -12.28 -8.07
CA GLN A 199 -21.60 -10.86 -7.89
C GLN A 199 -20.34 -9.97 -7.74
N ILE A 200 -19.16 -10.51 -8.02
CA ILE A 200 -17.91 -9.75 -7.93
C ILE A 200 -17.77 -8.82 -9.15
N VAL A 201 -17.50 -7.55 -8.88
CA VAL A 201 -17.13 -6.53 -9.85
C VAL A 201 -15.65 -6.20 -9.67
N TRP A 202 -14.92 -6.11 -10.78
CA TRP A 202 -13.48 -5.89 -10.81
C TRP A 202 -13.16 -4.53 -11.43
N VAL A 203 -12.50 -3.66 -10.68
CA VAL A 203 -11.91 -2.44 -11.24
C VAL A 203 -10.48 -2.77 -11.65
N ALA A 204 -10.15 -2.63 -12.93
CA ALA A 204 -8.88 -3.14 -13.43
C ALA A 204 -8.11 -2.09 -14.24
N SER A 205 -6.80 -2.04 -14.00
CA SER A 205 -5.87 -1.38 -14.91
C SER A 205 -5.79 -2.14 -16.23
N LYS A 206 -5.14 -1.54 -17.24
CA LYS A 206 -4.87 -2.22 -18.52
C LYS A 206 -4.14 -3.56 -18.33
N TRP A 207 -3.23 -3.61 -17.35
CA TRP A 207 -2.41 -4.79 -17.04
C TRP A 207 -3.22 -5.88 -16.33
N SER A 208 -3.90 -5.54 -15.23
CA SER A 208 -4.67 -6.51 -14.45
C SER A 208 -5.86 -7.08 -15.25
N ARG A 209 -6.43 -6.29 -16.17
CA ARG A 209 -7.48 -6.76 -17.09
C ARG A 209 -7.07 -7.95 -17.94
N LYS A 210 -5.81 -8.03 -18.38
CA LYS A 210 -5.32 -9.19 -19.16
C LYS A 210 -5.45 -10.47 -18.33
N GLN A 211 -4.99 -10.44 -17.09
CA GLN A 211 -5.06 -11.59 -16.19
C GLN A 211 -6.50 -11.97 -15.84
N LEU A 212 -7.37 -10.99 -15.59
CA LEU A 212 -8.80 -11.25 -15.34
C LEU A 212 -9.46 -11.99 -16.52
N ARG A 213 -9.11 -11.67 -17.76
CA ARG A 213 -9.59 -12.40 -18.95
C ARG A 213 -9.08 -13.84 -19.00
N GLU A 214 -7.82 -14.07 -18.64
CA GLU A 214 -7.24 -15.43 -18.57
C GLU A 214 -7.87 -16.29 -17.46
N ILE A 215 -8.30 -15.65 -16.37
CA ILE A 215 -9.06 -16.24 -15.26
C ILE A 215 -10.53 -16.48 -15.63
N LYS A 216 -10.99 -15.97 -16.79
CA LYS A 216 -12.37 -16.06 -17.32
C LYS A 216 -13.38 -15.23 -16.54
N VAL A 217 -12.97 -14.06 -16.04
CA VAL A 217 -13.89 -13.05 -15.52
C VAL A 217 -14.77 -12.52 -16.67
N PRO A 218 -16.10 -12.50 -16.52
CA PRO A 218 -17.01 -11.92 -17.53
C PRO A 218 -16.69 -10.45 -17.80
N ALA A 219 -16.73 -10.03 -19.06
CA ALA A 219 -16.34 -8.67 -19.45
C ALA A 219 -17.25 -7.59 -18.86
N ASP A 220 -18.53 -7.90 -18.67
CA ASP A 220 -19.54 -7.05 -18.00
C ASP A 220 -19.33 -6.91 -16.49
N ARG A 221 -18.37 -7.65 -15.92
CA ARG A 221 -17.92 -7.54 -14.52
C ARG A 221 -16.62 -6.75 -14.36
N ILE A 222 -16.05 -6.20 -15.43
CA ILE A 222 -14.77 -5.47 -15.39
C ILE A 222 -15.02 -4.00 -15.74
N THR A 223 -14.63 -3.07 -14.85
CA THR A 223 -14.74 -1.61 -15.06
C THR A 223 -13.36 -0.94 -15.15
N MET A 224 -13.34 0.34 -15.55
CA MET A 224 -12.11 1.15 -15.62
C MET A 224 -11.90 2.03 -14.40
N SER A 225 -12.97 2.32 -13.66
CA SER A 225 -12.91 3.17 -12.46
C SER A 225 -13.72 2.58 -11.30
N THR A 226 -13.35 3.00 -10.09
CA THR A 226 -14.07 2.68 -8.85
C THR A 226 -15.47 3.28 -8.84
N VAL A 227 -15.67 4.44 -9.48
CA VAL A 227 -16.99 5.07 -9.64
C VAL A 227 -17.92 4.17 -10.45
N GLU A 228 -17.48 3.71 -11.64
CA GLU A 228 -18.24 2.76 -12.47
C GLU A 228 -18.48 1.44 -11.74
N GLY A 229 -17.46 0.93 -11.05
CA GLY A 229 -17.53 -0.31 -10.30
C GLY A 229 -18.58 -0.27 -9.19
N ARG A 230 -18.60 0.81 -8.39
CA ARG A 230 -19.62 1.03 -7.35
C ARG A 230 -21.03 1.13 -7.94
N ALA A 231 -21.19 1.85 -9.05
CA ALA A 231 -22.48 1.95 -9.74
C ALA A 231 -22.96 0.57 -10.25
N LEU A 232 -22.06 -0.28 -10.74
CA LEU A 232 -22.39 -1.65 -11.12
C LEU A 232 -22.76 -2.51 -9.90
N VAL A 233 -22.01 -2.44 -8.81
CA VAL A 233 -22.35 -3.15 -7.56
C VAL A 233 -23.74 -2.78 -7.04
N LYS A 234 -24.10 -1.49 -7.06
CA LYS A 234 -25.46 -1.03 -6.70
C LYS A 234 -26.52 -1.68 -7.59
N ARG A 235 -26.34 -1.66 -8.91
CA ARG A 235 -27.28 -2.28 -9.87
C ARG A 235 -27.46 -3.78 -9.63
N LEU A 236 -26.38 -4.51 -9.32
CA LEU A 236 -26.43 -5.94 -9.05
C LEU A 236 -27.07 -6.30 -7.71
N SER A 237 -27.01 -5.38 -6.75
CA SER A 237 -27.55 -5.59 -5.40
C SER A 237 -29.04 -5.24 -5.30
N GLY A 238 -29.68 -4.79 -6.38
CA GLY A 238 -31.11 -4.46 -6.41
C GLY A 238 -31.50 -3.21 -5.61
N THR A 239 -30.54 -2.47 -5.06
CA THR A 239 -30.75 -1.18 -4.41
C THR A 239 -30.76 -0.09 -5.48
N ALA A 240 -31.92 0.14 -6.09
CA ALA A 240 -32.23 1.40 -6.74
C ALA A 240 -32.45 2.46 -5.63
N ASP A 241 -31.85 3.65 -5.80
CA ASP A 241 -32.00 4.78 -4.87
C ASP A 241 -33.48 5.22 -4.76
#